data_AF-A0A2T6GQE8-F1
#
_entry.id   AF-A0A2T6GQE8-F1
#
_cell.length_a   1.000
_cell.length_b   1.000
_cell.length_c   1.000
_cell.angle_alpha   90.00
_cell.angle_beta   90.00
_cell.angle_gamma   90.00
#
_symmetry.space_group_name_H-M   'P 1'
#
loop_
_entity.id
_entity.type
_entity.pdbx_description
1 polymer ?
#
loop_
_entity_poly.entity_id
_entity_poly.type
_entity_poly.pdbx_seq_one_letter_code
_entity_poly.pdbx_strand_id
1 'polypeptide(L)'
;MSTRSYRFGLALGTLVREALRATKHPRTTQPCQAARPRQVPWPEAPLPPAALEQLCRVPAIVRRNGVNLNQWFEANTRENTSTNTLRRGSLNELIASVEPSTDN
;
A
#
# COMPACT_ATOMS: atom_id res chain seq x y z
N MET A 1 3.55 25.42 -28.48
CA MET A 1 4.51 25.02 -27.42
C MET A 1 5.78 25.83 -27.56
N SER A 2 6.30 26.41 -26.48
CA SER A 2 7.53 27.22 -26.55
C SER A 2 8.76 26.32 -26.72
N THR A 3 9.58 26.58 -27.75
CA THR A 3 10.82 25.82 -28.02
C THR A 3 11.77 25.80 -26.82
N ARG A 4 11.75 26.86 -26.00
CA ARG A 4 12.60 26.97 -24.80
C ARG A 4 12.19 25.98 -23.71
N SER A 5 10.90 25.81 -23.45
CA SER A 5 10.43 24.84 -22.45
C SER A 5 10.65 23.39 -22.91
N TYR A 6 10.56 23.12 -24.21
CA TYR A 6 10.94 21.80 -24.76
C TYR A 6 12.42 21.49 -24.54
N ARG A 7 13.32 22.43 -24.84
CA ARG A 7 14.77 22.24 -24.63
C ARG A 7 15.13 22.10 -23.15
N PHE A 8 14.45 22.84 -22.29
CA PHE A 8 14.59 22.70 -20.84
C PHE A 8 14.16 21.30 -20.37
N GLY A 9 12.98 20.83 -20.79
CA GLY A 9 12.49 19.49 -20.44
C GLY A 9 13.42 18.38 -20.94
N LEU A 10 13.95 18.51 -22.16
CA LEU A 10 14.92 17.57 -22.70
C LEU A 10 16.22 17.53 -21.88
N ALA A 11 16.78 18.70 -21.54
CA ALA A 11 18.01 18.80 -20.74
C ALA A 11 17.82 18.29 -19.30
N LEU A 12 16.68 18.59 -18.68
CA LEU A 12 16.36 18.09 -17.35
C LEU A 12 16.18 16.56 -17.37
N GLY A 13 15.51 16.03 -18.39
CA GLY A 13 15.29 14.59 -18.55
C GLY A 13 16.59 13.80 -18.76
N THR A 14 17.55 14.33 -19.53
CA THR A 14 18.86 13.69 -19.72
C THR A 14 19.67 13.68 -18.43
N LEU A 15 19.69 14.79 -17.70
CA LEU A 15 20.42 14.90 -16.43
C LEU A 15 19.88 13.92 -15.38
N VAL A 16 18.56 13.82 -15.23
CA VAL A 16 17.93 12.87 -14.30
C VAL A 16 18.23 11.43 -14.70
N ARG A 17 18.19 11.11 -16.00
CA ARG A 17 18.47 9.75 -16.50
C ARG A 17 19.93 9.35 -16.25
N GLU A 18 20.87 10.26 -16.41
CA GLU A 18 22.29 10.00 -16.13
C GLU A 18 22.58 9.95 -14.62
N ALA A 19 21.93 10.77 -13.79
CA ALA A 19 22.02 10.64 -12.32
C ALA A 19 21.48 9.29 -11.82
N LEU A 20 20.36 8.84 -12.37
CA LEU A 20 19.80 7.52 -12.09
C LEU A 20 20.70 6.39 -12.60
N ARG A 21 21.36 6.57 -13.75
CA ARG A 21 22.31 5.58 -14.29
C ARG A 21 23.59 5.53 -13.46
N ALA A 22 24.08 6.66 -12.96
CA ALA A 22 25.27 6.70 -12.10
C ALA A 22 25.02 6.06 -10.73
N THR A 23 23.82 6.27 -10.16
CA THR A 23 23.43 5.67 -8.87
C THR A 23 23.11 4.19 -9.00
N LYS A 24 22.53 3.76 -10.12
CA LYS A 24 22.35 2.35 -10.44
C LYS A 24 23.66 1.80 -10.96
N HIS A 25 24.50 1.28 -10.06
CA HIS A 25 25.65 0.48 -10.47
C HIS A 25 25.18 -0.57 -11.49
N PRO A 26 25.83 -0.71 -12.65
CA PRO A 26 25.61 -1.87 -13.48
C PRO A 26 25.98 -3.06 -12.60
N ARG A 27 24.98 -3.82 -12.16
CA ARG A 27 25.21 -5.19 -11.74
C ARG A 27 25.73 -5.84 -13.01
N THR A 28 27.05 -5.88 -13.16
CA THR A 28 27.73 -6.59 -14.22
C THR A 28 27.12 -7.98 -14.22
N THR A 29 26.27 -8.22 -15.21
CA THR A 29 25.85 -9.55 -15.61
C THR A 29 27.07 -10.19 -16.24
N GLN A 30 28.05 -10.49 -15.39
CA GLN A 30 28.83 -11.68 -15.59
C GLN A 30 27.79 -12.79 -15.81
N PRO A 31 27.94 -13.68 -16.80
CA PRO A 31 27.20 -14.93 -16.81
C PRO A 31 27.70 -15.71 -15.59
N CYS A 32 27.21 -15.32 -14.42
CA CYS A 32 27.22 -16.11 -13.23
C CYS A 32 26.36 -17.29 -13.67
N GLN A 33 27.00 -18.42 -13.99
CA GLN A 33 26.31 -19.69 -14.06
C GLN A 33 25.39 -19.69 -12.86
N ALA A 34 24.07 -19.67 -13.10
CA ALA A 34 23.10 -19.56 -12.04
C ALA A 34 23.42 -20.69 -11.08
N ALA A 35 24.12 -20.37 -10.00
CA ALA A 35 24.41 -21.34 -8.96
C ALA A 35 23.03 -21.81 -8.55
N ARG A 36 22.75 -23.09 -8.78
CA ARG A 36 21.47 -23.69 -8.41
C ARG A 36 21.15 -23.17 -7.03
N PRO A 37 19.96 -22.59 -6.80
CA PRO A 37 19.62 -22.08 -5.48
C PRO A 37 19.92 -23.20 -4.51
N ARG A 38 20.91 -23.00 -3.64
CA ARG A 38 21.25 -23.95 -2.60
C ARG A 38 19.97 -24.06 -1.80
N GLN A 39 19.25 -25.16 -1.96
CA GLN A 39 18.07 -25.45 -1.17
C GLN A 39 18.60 -25.59 0.25
N VAL A 40 18.56 -24.50 0.99
CA VAL A 40 18.80 -24.52 2.42
C VAL A 40 17.54 -25.17 2.97
N PRO A 41 17.64 -26.36 3.59
CA PRO A 41 16.50 -26.96 4.25
C PRO A 41 15.95 -25.93 5.24
N TRP A 42 14.64 -25.68 5.18
CA TRP A 42 14.00 -24.84 6.17
C TRP A 42 14.29 -25.44 7.55
N PRO A 43 14.74 -24.62 8.52
CA PRO A 43 14.94 -25.12 9.86
C PRO A 43 13.63 -25.72 10.36
N GLU A 44 13.73 -26.89 11.00
CA GLU A 44 12.61 -27.54 11.68
C GLU A 44 11.91 -26.50 12.56
N ALA A 45 10.58 -26.47 12.52
CA ALA A 45 9.83 -25.52 13.32
C ALA A 45 10.25 -25.69 14.79
N PRO A 46 10.76 -24.64 15.46
CA PRO A 46 11.33 -24.75 16.80
C PRO A 46 10.29 -25.06 17.88
N LEU A 47 9.02 -25.20 17.50
CA LEU A 47 7.90 -25.39 18.41
C LEU A 47 7.01 -26.54 17.91
N PRO A 48 6.55 -27.42 18.81
CA PRO A 48 5.58 -28.44 18.48
C PRO A 48 4.26 -27.80 18.03
N PRO A 49 3.48 -28.46 17.16
CA PRO A 49 2.24 -27.92 16.59
C PRO A 49 1.23 -27.49 17.66
N ALA A 50 1.15 -28.23 18.77
CA ALA A 50 0.30 -27.87 19.91
C ALA A 50 0.68 -26.53 20.57
N ALA A 51 1.97 -26.19 20.61
CA ALA A 51 2.42 -24.90 21.12
C ALA A 51 2.10 -23.77 20.14
N LEU A 52 2.14 -24.03 18.83
CA LEU A 52 1.75 -23.05 17.81
C LEU A 52 0.27 -22.69 17.94
N GLU A 53 -0.61 -23.68 18.14
CA GLU A 53 -2.04 -23.47 18.37
C GLU A 53 -2.30 -22.57 19.59
N GLN A 54 -1.54 -22.75 20.67
CA GLN A 54 -1.63 -21.89 21.86
C GLN A 54 -1.17 -20.45 21.56
N LEU A 55 -0.13 -20.26 20.75
CA LEU A 55 0.32 -18.93 20.33
C LEU A 55 -0.68 -18.26 19.38
N CYS A 56 -1.37 -19.01 18.52
CA CYS A 56 -2.38 -18.47 17.61
C CYS A 56 -3.66 -18.05 18.34
N ARG A 57 -4.03 -18.75 19.43
CA ARG A 57 -5.27 -18.48 20.17
C ARG A 57 -5.29 -17.14 20.90
N VAL A 58 -4.13 -16.68 21.39
CA VAL A 58 -4.01 -15.44 22.15
C VAL A 58 -2.96 -14.54 21.49
N PRO A 59 -3.27 -13.26 21.16
CA PRO A 59 -2.28 -12.36 20.58
C PRO A 59 -1.05 -12.14 21.47
N ALA A 60 0.11 -11.90 20.87
CA ALA A 60 1.38 -11.73 21.58
C ALA A 60 1.36 -10.57 22.59
N ILE A 61 0.63 -9.50 22.29
CA ILE A 61 0.48 -8.34 23.18
C ILE A 61 -0.22 -8.70 24.49
N VAL A 62 -1.22 -9.58 24.43
CA VAL A 62 -1.95 -10.07 25.60
C VAL A 62 -1.03 -10.97 26.43
N ARG A 63 -0.30 -11.88 25.76
CA ARG A 63 0.63 -12.80 26.40
C ARG A 63 1.80 -12.09 27.10
N ARG A 64 2.37 -11.05 26.50
CA ARG A 64 3.55 -10.36 27.05
C ARG A 64 3.22 -9.23 28.02
N ASN A 65 2.16 -8.47 27.75
CA ASN A 65 1.91 -7.22 28.47
C ASN A 65 0.70 -7.33 29.42
N GLY A 66 0.04 -8.48 29.49
CA GLY A 66 -1.14 -8.69 30.34
C GLY A 66 -2.34 -7.82 29.96
N VAL A 67 -2.41 -7.37 28.69
CA VAL A 67 -3.45 -6.45 28.23
C VAL A 67 -4.78 -7.19 28.10
N ASN A 68 -5.83 -6.67 28.73
CA ASN A 68 -7.19 -7.13 28.49
C ASN A 68 -7.66 -6.63 27.12
N LEU A 69 -7.88 -7.57 26.17
CA LEU A 69 -8.31 -7.24 24.80
C LEU A 69 -9.62 -6.48 24.76
N ASN A 70 -10.57 -6.85 25.62
CA ASN A 70 -11.89 -6.24 25.62
C ASN A 70 -11.77 -4.77 26.02
N GLN A 71 -11.05 -4.50 27.11
CA GLN A 71 -10.77 -3.13 27.55
C GLN A 71 -9.98 -2.33 26.50
N TRP A 72 -9.00 -2.95 25.84
CA TRP A 72 -8.25 -2.31 24.77
C TRP A 72 -9.15 -1.97 23.57
N PHE A 73 -10.04 -2.89 23.18
CA PHE A 73 -10.99 -2.69 22.09
C PHE A 73 -11.94 -1.53 22.39
N GLU A 74 -12.58 -1.51 23.56
CA GLU A 74 -13.47 -0.41 23.98
C GLU A 74 -12.75 0.95 24.01
N ALA A 75 -11.47 0.97 24.42
CA ALA A 75 -10.70 2.21 24.50
C ALA A 75 -10.23 2.73 23.13
N ASN A 76 -10.02 1.85 22.14
CA ASN A 76 -9.39 2.20 20.86
C ASN A 76 -10.38 2.18 19.67
N THR A 77 -11.48 1.47 19.79
CA THR A 77 -12.53 1.38 18.78
C THR A 77 -13.68 2.27 19.21
N ARG A 78 -13.63 3.53 18.77
CA ARG A 78 -14.80 4.41 18.79
C ARG A 78 -15.59 4.20 17.52
N GLU A 79 -16.92 4.14 17.64
CA GLU A 79 -17.80 4.23 16.48
C GLU A 79 -17.54 5.57 15.80
N ASN A 80 -16.93 5.55 14.61
CA ASN A 80 -16.84 6.73 13.78
C ASN A 80 -18.27 7.06 13.32
N THR A 81 -18.95 7.93 14.06
CA THR A 81 -20.15 8.63 13.61
C THR A 81 -19.79 9.68 12.55
N SER A 82 -18.84 9.39 11.65
CA SER A 82 -18.78 10.08 10.38
C SER A 82 -20.00 9.59 9.61
N THR A 83 -21.17 10.13 9.97
CA THR A 83 -22.26 10.29 9.05
C THR A 83 -21.63 10.95 7.85
N ASN A 84 -21.37 10.17 6.82
CA ASN A 84 -21.21 10.72 5.50
C ASN A 84 -22.58 11.32 5.18
N THR A 85 -22.84 12.52 5.71
CA THR A 85 -23.87 13.41 5.21
C THR A 85 -23.35 13.92 3.88
N LEU A 86 -23.17 13.01 2.91
CA LEU A 86 -23.48 13.31 1.53
C LEU A 86 -24.88 13.87 1.60
N ARG A 87 -24.94 15.21 1.59
CA ARG A 87 -26.14 16.03 1.57
C ARG A 87 -27.08 15.37 0.57
N ARG A 88 -28.04 14.59 1.08
CA ARG A 88 -29.05 13.90 0.27
C ARG A 88 -29.98 14.88 -0.45
N GLY A 89 -29.83 16.18 -0.17
CA GLY A 89 -30.44 17.28 -0.93
C GLY A 89 -29.70 17.66 -2.21
N SER A 90 -28.44 17.26 -2.42
CA SER A 90 -27.65 17.67 -3.59
C SER A 90 -27.81 16.76 -4.81
N LEU A 91 -28.27 15.52 -4.66
CA LEU A 91 -28.49 14.62 -5.80
C LEU A 91 -29.80 14.90 -6.55
N ASN A 92 -30.82 15.41 -5.85
CA ASN A 92 -32.12 15.69 -6.44
C ASN A 92 -32.06 16.93 -7.35
N GLU A 93 -31.22 17.91 -7.01
CA GLU A 93 -31.01 19.12 -7.83
C GLU A 93 -30.17 18.84 -9.09
N LEU A 94 -29.29 17.83 -9.06
CA LEU A 94 -28.50 17.44 -10.23
C LEU A 94 -29.31 16.64 -11.26
N ILE A 95 -30.38 15.96 -10.84
CA ILE A 95 -31.25 15.17 -11.74
C ILE A 95 -32.32 16.06 -12.40
N ALA A 96 -32.76 17.13 -11.74
CA ALA A 96 -33.82 18.01 -12.23
C ALA A 96 -33.40 19.00 -13.34
N SER A 97 -32.12 19.05 -13.73
CA SER A 97 -31.63 19.96 -14.79
C SER A 97 -31.53 19.30 -16.18
N VAL A 98 -32.00 18.07 -16.36
CA VAL A 98 -32.12 17.46 -17.70
C VAL A 98 -33.60 17.47 -18.10
N GLU A 99 -34.09 18.65 -18.44
CA GLU A 99 -35.22 18.81 -19.36
C GLU A 99 -34.67 18.54 -20.78
N PRO A 100 -35.12 17.49 -21.50
CA PRO A 100 -34.83 17.37 -22.91
C PRO A 100 -35.67 18.42 -23.65
N SER A 101 -35.03 19.49 -24.12
CA SER A 101 -35.62 20.40 -25.09
C SER A 101 -36.03 19.61 -26.34
N THR A 102 -37.30 19.26 -26.44
CA THR A 102 -37.90 18.78 -27.70
C THR A 102 -38.37 20.00 -28.49
N ASP A 103 -37.45 20.59 -29.26
CA ASP A 103 -37.79 21.38 -30.43
C ASP A 103 -38.09 20.41 -31.58
N ASN A 104 -39.38 20.23 -31.91
CA ASN A 104 -39.98 20.38 -33.25
C ASN A 104 -41.47 19.99 -33.23
#